data_AF-A0A811UKT6-F1
#
_entry.id   AF-A0A811UKT6-F1
#
_cell.length_a   1.000
_cell.length_b   1.000
_cell.length_c   1.000
_cell.angle_alpha   90.00
_cell.angle_beta   90.00
_cell.angle_gamma   90.00
#
_symmetry.space_group_name_H-M   'P 1'
#
loop_
_entity.id
_entity.type
_entity.pdbx_description
1 polymer ?
#
loop_
_entity_poly.entity_id
_entity_poly.type
_entity_poly.pdbx_seq_one_letter_code
_entity_poly.pdbx_strand_id
1 'polypeptide(L)'
;MPKKGSSLKKWQQSNHKMIVGIIGFCLGIFGVLCGMFWEQIFNSIVEKEMTLRPNSQVYDKWKNPPLALSLDIYLYNWTNPEDFTNQSTKPILEQLGPYRFNREAG
;
A
#
# COMPACT_ATOMS: atom_id res chain seq x y z
N MET A 1 -68.84 5.65 -21.39
CA MET A 1 -67.60 5.34 -20.63
C MET A 1 -66.42 6.06 -21.28
N PRO A 2 -65.69 6.98 -20.63
CA PRO A 2 -64.48 7.55 -21.21
C PRO A 2 -63.21 6.95 -20.59
N LYS A 3 -62.30 6.43 -21.43
CA LYS A 3 -60.97 5.94 -21.05
C LYS A 3 -60.03 7.11 -20.76
N LYS A 4 -60.00 7.63 -19.52
CA LYS A 4 -59.15 8.77 -19.12
C LYS A 4 -57.78 8.38 -18.52
N GLY A 5 -57.42 7.09 -18.49
CA GLY A 5 -56.24 6.59 -17.78
C GLY A 5 -54.93 6.40 -18.57
N SER A 6 -54.91 6.56 -19.89
CA SER A 6 -53.73 6.20 -20.71
C SER A 6 -52.72 7.35 -20.90
N SER A 7 -53.17 8.61 -20.90
CA SER A 7 -52.33 9.79 -21.13
C SER A 7 -51.42 10.11 -19.94
N LEU A 8 -51.96 10.06 -18.71
CA LEU A 8 -51.21 10.36 -17.49
C LEU A 8 -50.09 9.34 -17.23
N LYS A 9 -50.36 8.05 -17.47
CA LYS A 9 -49.33 7.00 -17.37
C LYS A 9 -48.20 7.18 -18.39
N LYS A 10 -48.53 7.59 -19.64
CA LYS A 10 -47.52 7.85 -20.68
C LYS A 10 -46.60 9.03 -20.30
N TRP A 11 -47.16 10.08 -19.70
CA TRP A 11 -46.37 11.24 -19.25
C TRP A 11 -45.45 10.88 -18.08
N GLN A 12 -45.96 10.18 -17.06
CA GLN A 12 -45.16 9.69 -15.93
C GLN A 12 -44.04 8.74 -16.38
N GLN A 13 -44.32 7.84 -17.33
CA GLN A 13 -43.34 6.89 -17.87
C GLN A 13 -42.28 7.58 -18.75
N SER A 14 -42.61 8.65 -19.47
CA SER A 14 -41.65 9.43 -20.24
C SER A 14 -40.69 10.21 -19.34
N ASN A 15 -41.18 10.78 -18.25
CA ASN A 15 -40.36 11.53 -17.30
C ASN A 15 -39.36 10.63 -16.57
N HIS A 16 -39.76 9.41 -16.20
CA HIS A 16 -38.87 8.44 -15.56
C HIS A 16 -37.68 8.05 -16.46
N LYS A 17 -37.93 7.82 -17.76
CA LYS A 17 -36.87 7.50 -18.72
C LYS A 17 -35.87 8.65 -18.88
N MET A 18 -36.34 9.90 -18.87
CA MET A 18 -35.46 11.07 -18.92
C MET A 18 -34.62 11.21 -17.65
N ILE A 19 -35.22 10.99 -16.47
CA ILE A 19 -34.50 11.04 -15.19
C ILE A 19 -33.39 9.98 -15.16
N VAL A 20 -33.69 8.74 -15.58
CA VAL A 20 -32.69 7.67 -15.63
C VAL A 20 -31.57 8.01 -16.61
N GLY A 21 -31.89 8.61 -17.76
CA GLY A 21 -30.89 9.08 -18.73
C GLY A 21 -29.95 10.15 -18.16
N ILE A 22 -30.51 11.13 -17.43
CA ILE A 22 -29.72 12.19 -16.78
C ILE A 22 -28.81 11.59 -15.70
N ILE A 23 -29.33 10.70 -14.85
CA ILE A 23 -28.54 10.03 -13.81
C ILE A 23 -27.39 9.22 -14.44
N GLY A 24 -27.67 8.46 -15.48
CA GLY A 24 -26.64 7.70 -16.20
C GLY A 24 -25.56 8.58 -16.79
N PHE A 25 -25.95 9.73 -17.37
CA PHE A 25 -25.00 10.70 -17.89
C PHE A 25 -24.14 11.34 -16.78
N CYS A 26 -24.74 11.72 -15.65
CA CYS A 26 -24.02 12.24 -14.50
C CYS A 26 -23.03 11.21 -13.91
N LEU A 27 -23.44 9.94 -13.79
CA LEU A 27 -22.57 8.86 -13.33
C LEU A 27 -21.42 8.59 -14.30
N GLY A 28 -21.68 8.67 -15.61
CA GLY A 28 -20.65 8.55 -16.64
C GLY A 28 -19.59 9.64 -16.52
N ILE A 29 -20.01 10.90 -16.39
CA ILE A 29 -19.08 12.02 -16.15
C ILE A 29 -18.31 11.80 -14.85
N PHE A 30 -18.99 11.45 -13.77
CA PHE A 30 -18.35 11.19 -12.48
C PHE A 30 -17.28 10.10 -12.58
N GLY A 31 -17.56 8.99 -13.27
CA GLY A 31 -16.59 7.93 -13.51
C GLY A 31 -15.36 8.39 -14.30
N VAL A 32 -15.55 9.20 -15.35
CA VAL A 32 -14.44 9.78 -16.13
C VAL A 32 -13.59 10.72 -15.26
N LEU A 33 -14.21 11.58 -14.45
CA LEU A 33 -13.49 12.47 -13.55
C LEU A 33 -12.72 11.69 -12.48
N CYS A 34 -13.33 10.66 -11.88
CA CYS A 34 -12.65 9.78 -10.93
C CYS A 34 -11.45 9.07 -11.55
N GLY A 35 -11.57 8.58 -12.80
CA GLY A 35 -10.45 7.97 -13.52
C GLY A 35 -9.34 8.97 -13.82
N MET A 36 -9.69 10.18 -14.28
CA MET A 36 -8.73 11.23 -14.62
C MET A 36 -7.98 11.78 -13.40
N PHE A 37 -8.64 11.89 -12.25
CA PHE A 37 -8.07 12.44 -11.01
C PHE A 37 -7.65 11.37 -10.00
N TRP A 38 -7.65 10.09 -10.38
CA TRP A 38 -7.35 8.97 -9.47
C TRP A 38 -6.02 9.15 -8.75
N GLU A 39 -4.95 9.52 -9.47
CA GLU A 39 -3.62 9.70 -8.88
C GLU A 39 -3.60 10.83 -7.84
N GLN A 40 -4.28 11.96 -8.10
CA GLN A 40 -4.33 13.08 -7.17
C GLN A 40 -5.10 12.74 -5.90
N ILE A 41 -6.24 12.05 -6.05
CA ILE A 41 -7.06 11.59 -4.92
C ILE A 41 -6.25 10.59 -4.09
N PHE A 42 -5.64 9.60 -4.74
CA PHE A 42 -4.83 8.59 -4.09
C PHE A 42 -3.64 9.20 -3.34
N ASN A 43 -2.86 10.05 -4.00
CA ASN A 43 -1.70 10.70 -3.39
C ASN A 43 -2.10 11.58 -2.20
N SER A 44 -3.22 12.30 -2.26
CA SER A 44 -3.71 13.10 -1.13
C SER A 44 -4.09 12.24 0.08
N ILE A 45 -4.67 11.06 -0.15
CA ILE A 45 -5.00 10.11 0.93
C ILE A 45 -3.72 9.53 1.51
N VAL A 46 -2.80 9.07 0.66
CA VAL A 46 -1.52 8.49 1.07
C VAL A 46 -0.70 9.49 1.87
N GLU A 47 -0.59 10.74 1.42
CA GLU A 47 0.15 11.78 2.12
C GLU A 47 -0.44 12.04 3.53
N LYS A 48 -1.77 12.09 3.65
CA LYS A 48 -2.44 12.26 4.94
C LYS A 48 -2.18 11.11 5.90
N GLU A 49 -2.22 9.87 5.41
CA GLU A 49 -2.06 8.66 6.25
C GLU A 49 -0.59 8.34 6.55
N MET A 50 0.32 8.58 5.59
CA MET A 50 1.76 8.33 5.76
C MET A 50 2.49 9.42 6.54
N THR A 51 1.84 10.56 6.82
CA THR A 51 2.45 11.56 7.70
C THR A 51 2.49 11.03 9.14
N LEU A 52 3.68 11.02 9.74
CA LEU A 52 3.88 10.68 11.14
C LEU A 52 3.32 11.81 12.02
N ARG A 53 2.05 11.66 12.41
CA ARG A 53 1.36 12.55 13.36
C ARG A 53 0.94 11.74 14.58
N PRO A 54 0.96 12.31 15.80
CA PRO A 54 0.67 11.58 17.04
C PRO A 54 -0.70 10.86 17.09
N ASN A 55 -1.62 11.19 16.19
CA ASN A 55 -2.97 10.61 16.11
C ASN A 55 -3.17 9.71 14.86
N SER A 56 -2.14 9.43 14.06
CA SER A 56 -2.27 8.55 12.89
C SER A 56 -1.97 7.09 13.26
N GLN A 57 -2.70 6.14 12.67
CA GLN A 57 -2.47 4.71 12.91
C GLN A 57 -1.07 4.24 12.51
N VAL A 58 -0.44 4.96 11.58
CA VAL A 58 0.95 4.70 11.14
C VAL A 58 1.95 5.03 12.24
N TYR A 59 1.68 6.04 13.07
CA TYR A 59 2.57 6.43 14.16
C TYR A 59 2.75 5.32 15.20
N ASP A 60 1.66 4.69 15.65
CA ASP A 60 1.74 3.61 16.64
C ASP A 60 2.52 2.40 16.12
N LYS A 61 2.33 2.06 14.84
CA LYS A 61 3.07 0.97 14.17
C LYS A 61 4.53 1.31 13.93
N TRP A 62 4.86 2.58 13.66
CA TRP A 62 6.25 3.03 13.55
C TRP A 62 6.94 3.03 14.91
N LYS A 63 6.24 3.46 15.96
CA LYS A 63 6.74 3.51 17.34
C LYS A 63 6.99 2.09 17.88
N ASN A 64 6.01 1.21 17.74
CA ASN A 64 6.06 -0.17 18.22
C ASN A 64 5.84 -1.12 17.02
N PRO A 65 6.89 -1.39 16.23
CA PRO A 65 6.77 -2.29 15.09
C PRO A 65 6.37 -3.69 15.58
N PRO A 66 5.33 -4.31 15.00
CA PRO A 66 4.80 -5.60 15.47
C PRO A 66 5.70 -6.79 15.12
N LEU A 67 6.87 -6.54 14.55
CA LEU A 67 7.79 -7.56 14.07
C LEU A 67 9.02 -7.61 14.98
N ALA A 68 9.36 -8.82 15.44
CA ALA A 68 10.59 -9.05 16.18
C ALA A 68 11.79 -8.94 15.22
N LEU A 69 12.60 -7.90 15.40
CA LEU A 69 13.83 -7.71 14.62
C LEU A 69 14.95 -8.54 15.23
N SER A 70 15.41 -9.56 14.49
CA SER A 70 16.63 -10.31 14.78
C SER A 70 17.73 -9.92 13.79
N LEU A 71 18.91 -9.56 14.31
CA LEU A 71 20.11 -9.35 13.52
C LEU A 71 20.99 -10.60 13.57
N ASP A 72 21.22 -11.20 12.41
CA ASP A 72 22.09 -12.36 12.25
C ASP A 72 23.45 -11.91 11.72
N ILE A 73 24.49 -12.08 12.54
CA ILE A 73 25.87 -11.74 12.15
C ILE A 73 26.61 -13.02 11.78
N TYR A 74 27.22 -13.02 10.59
CA TYR A 74 28.13 -14.06 10.13
C TYR A 74 29.55 -13.51 10.06
N LEU A 75 30.48 -14.21 10.69
CA LEU A 75 31.90 -13.87 10.68
C LEU A 75 32.64 -14.86 9.80
N TYR A 76 33.71 -14.42 9.14
CA TYR A 76 34.58 -15.28 8.37
C TYR A 76 35.91 -15.39 9.10
N ASN A 77 36.13 -16.54 9.75
CA ASN A 77 37.36 -16.88 10.43
C ASN A 77 38.47 -17.14 9.41
N TRP A 78 39.62 -16.49 9.57
CA TRP A 78 40.78 -16.72 8.71
C TRP A 78 41.68 -17.78 9.34
N THR A 79 41.80 -18.94 8.68
CA THR A 79 42.46 -20.12 9.25
C THR A 79 43.94 -20.26 8.91
N ASN A 80 44.46 -19.50 7.93
CA ASN A 80 45.89 -19.47 7.57
C ASN A 80 46.50 -18.04 7.58
N PRO A 81 46.39 -17.27 8.69
CA PRO A 81 46.94 -15.92 8.77
C PRO A 81 48.47 -15.87 8.69
N GLU A 82 49.16 -16.92 9.13
CA GLU A 82 50.63 -17.04 9.09
C GLU A 82 51.20 -17.03 7.67
N ASP A 83 50.43 -17.48 6.69
CA ASP A 83 50.82 -17.52 5.29
C ASP A 83 50.67 -16.18 4.57
N PHE A 84 50.29 -15.12 5.28
CA PHE A 84 50.05 -13.80 4.69
C PHE A 84 51.27 -13.25 3.92
N THR A 85 52.49 -13.55 4.36
CA THR A 85 53.71 -13.12 3.66
C THR A 85 53.98 -13.89 2.37
N ASN A 86 53.34 -15.05 2.17
CA ASN A 86 53.48 -15.86 0.97
C ASN A 86 52.50 -15.35 -0.11
N GLN A 87 53.01 -14.58 -1.08
CA GLN A 87 52.20 -14.00 -2.17
C GLN A 87 51.46 -15.03 -3.04
N SER A 88 51.86 -16.29 -2.99
CA SER A 88 51.23 -17.38 -3.74
C SER A 88 50.09 -18.08 -2.98
N THR A 89 49.93 -17.83 -1.68
CA THR A 89 48.93 -18.50 -0.84
C THR A 89 47.69 -17.62 -0.70
N LYS A 90 46.50 -18.21 -0.92
CA LYS A 90 45.22 -17.50 -0.75
C LYS A 90 44.73 -17.61 0.69
N PRO A 91 44.08 -16.56 1.24
CA PRO A 91 43.38 -16.66 2.51
C PRO A 91 42.29 -17.73 2.48
N ILE A 92 42.28 -18.57 3.50
CA ILE A 92 41.27 -19.59 3.74
C ILE A 92 40.32 -19.04 4.80
N LEU A 93 39.06 -18.87 4.42
CA LEU A 93 38.03 -18.30 5.27
C LEU A 93 36.96 -19.35 5.59
N GLU A 94 36.65 -19.52 6.87
CA GLU A 94 35.57 -20.38 7.37
C GLU A 94 34.44 -19.52 7.95
N GLN A 95 33.22 -19.74 7.48
CA GLN A 95 32.06 -19.00 7.96
C GLN A 95 31.63 -19.50 9.35
N LEU A 96 31.48 -18.58 10.29
CA LEU A 96 30.99 -18.79 11.65
C LEU A 96 29.72 -17.99 11.88
N GLY A 97 28.72 -18.61 12.50
CA GLY A 97 27.45 -17.96 12.84
C GLY A 97 26.22 -18.80 12.47
N PRO A 98 25.01 -18.21 12.57
CA PRO A 98 24.76 -16.81 12.93
C PRO A 98 24.93 -16.54 14.43
N TYR A 99 25.55 -15.42 14.77
CA TYR A 99 25.42 -14.79 16.08
C TYR A 99 24.18 -13.90 16.06
N ARG A 100 23.09 -14.41 16.66
CA ARG A 100 21.77 -13.79 16.59
C ARG A 100 21.54 -12.82 17.75
N PHE A 101 21.26 -11.56 17.43
CA PHE A 101 20.85 -10.52 18.37
C PHE A 101 19.38 -10.21 18.16
N ASN A 102 18.55 -10.56 19.14
CA ASN A 102 17.14 -10.20 19.12
C ASN A 102 16.98 -8.84 19.82
N ARG A 103 16.33 -7.88 19.17
CA ARG A 103 15.85 -6.70 19.86
C ARG A 103 14.54 -7.08 20.55
N GLU A 104 14.57 -7.23 21.87
CA GLU A 104 13.35 -7.30 22.66
C GLU A 104 12.68 -5.91 22.62
N ALA A 105 11.45 -5.85 22.11
CA ALA A 105 10.62 -4.65 22.20
C ALA A 105 10.10 -4.58 23.65
N GLY A 106 10.57 -3.58 24.40
CA GLY A 106 10.09 -3.29 25.75
C GLY A 106 8.68 -2.74 25.80
#